data_AF-A0A382PNK3-F1
#
_entry.id   AF-A0A382PNK3-F1
#
_cell.length_a   1.000
_cell.length_b   1.000
_cell.length_c   1.000
_cell.angle_alpha   90.00
_cell.angle_beta   90.00
_cell.angle_gamma   90.00
#
_symmetry.space_group_name_H-M   'P 1'
#
loop_
_entity.id
_entity.type
_entity.pdbx_description
1 polymer ?
#
loop_
_entity_poly.entity_id
_entity_poly.type
_entity_poly.pdbx_seq_one_letter_code
_entity_poly.pdbx_strand_id
1 'polypeptide(L)'
;MYFWYRFFTYLFYPFAPIYLYFRKIKKKEDSISYKEKLSRIETAREEGFLIWFHVASVGEAMSILPLIESCIEEKKIDKILLTSITL
;
A
#
# COMPACT_ATOMS: atom_id res chain seq x y z
N MET A 1 24.11 17.65 1.02
CA MET A 1 23.48 16.40 1.53
C MET A 1 22.47 15.83 0.54
N TYR A 2 21.53 16.63 0.03
CA TYR A 2 20.48 16.18 -0.90
C TYR A 2 20.98 15.61 -2.25
N PHE A 3 22.05 16.21 -2.81
CA PHE A 3 22.67 15.72 -4.06
C PHE A 3 23.21 14.29 -3.93
N TRP A 4 24.01 14.03 -2.91
CA TRP A 4 24.58 12.70 -2.66
C TRP A 4 23.50 11.65 -2.40
N TYR A 5 22.48 12.00 -1.60
CA TYR A 5 21.32 11.14 -1.38
C TYR A 5 20.65 10.72 -2.70
N ARG A 6 20.29 11.69 -3.56
CA ARG A 6 19.68 11.40 -4.87
C ARG A 6 20.60 10.62 -5.78
N PHE A 7 21.89 10.96 -5.83
CA PHE A 7 22.88 10.27 -6.64
C PHE A 7 22.94 8.79 -6.30
N PHE A 8 23.08 8.46 -5.00
CA PHE A 8 23.09 7.06 -4.56
C PHE A 8 21.73 6.38 -4.78
N THR A 9 20.61 7.07 -4.56
CA THR A 9 19.28 6.50 -4.84
C THR A 9 19.15 6.09 -6.30
N TYR A 10 19.51 6.97 -7.25
CA TYR A 10 19.44 6.63 -8.69
C TYR A 10 20.47 5.57 -9.09
N LEU A 11 21.66 5.59 -8.51
CA LEU A 11 22.70 4.59 -8.76
C LEU A 11 22.26 3.19 -8.32
N PHE A 12 21.60 3.07 -7.16
CA PHE A 12 21.16 1.78 -6.62
C PHE A 12 19.78 1.32 -7.09
N TYR A 13 18.94 2.23 -7.57
CA TYR A 13 17.60 1.92 -8.08
C TYR A 13 17.55 0.75 -9.09
N PRO A 14 18.40 0.66 -10.13
CA PRO A 14 18.36 -0.46 -11.08
C PRO A 14 18.70 -1.82 -10.43
N PHE A 15 19.36 -1.84 -9.28
CA PHE A 15 19.69 -3.05 -8.54
C PHE A 15 18.57 -3.52 -7.60
N ALA A 16 17.54 -2.68 -7.35
CA ALA A 16 16.38 -3.03 -6.53
C ALA A 16 15.67 -4.34 -6.93
N PRO A 17 15.38 -4.64 -8.22
CA PRO A 17 14.73 -5.89 -8.60
C PRO A 17 15.58 -7.13 -8.29
N ILE A 18 16.90 -7.04 -8.49
CA ILE A 18 17.85 -8.11 -8.19
C ILE A 18 17.88 -8.37 -6.69
N TYR A 19 17.96 -7.31 -5.89
CA TYR A 19 17.93 -7.41 -4.43
C TYR A 19 16.64 -8.06 -3.91
N LEU A 20 15.48 -7.65 -4.43
CA LEU A 20 14.19 -8.24 -4.04
C LEU A 20 14.08 -9.71 -4.48
N TYR A 21 14.61 -10.07 -5.65
CA TYR A 21 14.66 -11.46 -6.10
C TYR A 21 15.50 -12.34 -5.16
N PHE A 22 16.66 -11.87 -4.71
CA PHE A 22 17.46 -12.59 -3.70
C PHE A 22 16.71 -12.76 -2.37
N ARG A 23 15.94 -11.75 -1.94
CA ARG A 23 15.11 -11.86 -0.73
C ARG A 23 13.97 -12.85 -0.87
N LYS A 24 13.36 -12.94 -2.06
CA LYS A 24 12.37 -13.98 -2.40
C LYS A 24 12.95 -15.38 -2.23
N ILE A 25 14.14 -15.64 -2.78
CA ILE A 25 14.82 -16.95 -2.62
C ILE A 25 15.07 -17.27 -1.14
N LYS A 26 15.44 -16.25 -0.34
CA LYS A 26 15.64 -16.38 1.11
C LYS A 26 14.34 -16.52 1.92
N LYS A 27 13.17 -16.63 1.29
CA LYS A 27 11.84 -16.66 1.94
C LYS A 27 11.57 -15.48 2.87
N LYS A 28 12.22 -14.33 2.61
CA LYS A 28 12.02 -13.08 3.36
C LYS A 28 10.97 -12.16 2.72
N GLU A 29 10.34 -12.63 1.66
CA GLU A 29 9.32 -11.93 0.88
C GLU A 29 8.31 -12.95 0.38
N ASP A 30 7.07 -12.49 0.21
CA ASP A 30 6.02 -13.26 -0.43
C ASP A 30 6.33 -13.42 -1.94
N SER A 31 6.13 -14.63 -2.46
CA SER A 31 6.51 -14.97 -3.84
C SER A 31 5.66 -14.28 -4.90
N ILE A 32 4.48 -13.82 -4.54
CA ILE A 32 3.46 -13.18 -5.38
C ILE A 32 3.58 -11.66 -5.23
N SER A 33 3.54 -11.12 -4.01
CA SER A 33 3.45 -9.67 -3.79
C SER A 33 4.79 -8.92 -3.80
N TYR A 34 5.95 -9.60 -3.80
CA TYR A 34 7.25 -8.89 -3.82
C TYR A 34 7.41 -7.93 -5.02
N LYS A 35 6.72 -8.21 -6.14
CA LYS A 35 6.73 -7.35 -7.33
C LYS A 35 6.02 -6.01 -7.10
N GLU A 36 5.07 -5.94 -6.18
CA GLU A 36 4.35 -4.72 -5.83
C GLU A 36 5.32 -3.67 -5.25
N LYS A 37 6.38 -4.10 -4.57
CA LYS A 37 7.47 -3.22 -4.08
C LYS A 37 8.27 -2.56 -5.21
N LEU A 38 8.19 -3.09 -6.44
CA LEU A 38 8.74 -2.48 -7.65
C LEU A 38 7.71 -1.63 -8.40
N SER A 39 6.61 -1.27 -7.73
CA SER A 39 5.48 -0.56 -8.35
C SER A 39 4.84 -1.31 -9.52
N ARG A 40 5.04 -2.64 -9.59
CA ARG A 40 4.36 -3.50 -10.55
C ARG A 40 3.09 -4.02 -9.90
N ILE A 41 2.02 -3.27 -10.10
CA ILE A 41 0.68 -3.63 -9.63
C ILE A 41 0.03 -4.46 -10.74
N GLU A 42 -0.22 -5.74 -10.47
CA GLU A 42 -0.87 -6.65 -11.43
C GLU A 42 -2.40 -6.45 -11.45
N THR A 43 -2.97 -5.90 -10.37
CA THR A 43 -4.42 -5.66 -10.21
C THR A 43 -4.81 -4.26 -10.70
N ALA A 44 -5.69 -4.20 -11.71
CA ALA A 44 -6.29 -2.94 -12.13
C ALA A 44 -7.19 -2.37 -11.02
N ARG A 45 -7.23 -1.04 -10.90
CA ARG A 45 -8.18 -0.36 -10.01
C ARG A 45 -9.60 -0.60 -10.53
N GLU A 46 -10.50 -1.03 -9.66
CA GLU A 46 -11.92 -1.14 -9.97
C GLU A 46 -12.55 0.24 -10.21
N GLU A 47 -13.56 0.28 -11.09
CA GLU A 47 -14.27 1.52 -11.42
C GLU A 47 -15.11 2.03 -10.24
N GLY A 48 -15.31 3.34 -10.17
CA GLY A 48 -16.16 3.98 -9.15
C GLY A 48 -15.43 4.90 -8.15
N PHE A 49 -16.21 5.57 -7.33
CA PHE A 49 -15.79 6.45 -6.26
C PHE A 49 -15.36 5.64 -5.03
N LEU A 50 -14.06 5.73 -4.74
CA LEU A 50 -13.41 5.03 -3.63
C LEU A 50 -13.11 6.03 -2.51
N ILE A 51 -13.58 5.75 -1.30
CA ILE A 51 -13.11 6.42 -0.09
C ILE A 51 -12.07 5.53 0.60
N TRP A 52 -10.92 6.13 0.93
CA TRP A 52 -9.83 5.44 1.63
C TRP A 52 -9.66 6.00 3.04
N PHE A 53 -9.89 5.14 4.04
CA PHE A 53 -9.58 5.40 5.44
C PHE A 53 -8.26 4.72 5.83
N HIS A 54 -7.36 5.51 6.40
CA HIS A 54 -6.13 5.02 6.99
C HIS A 54 -6.14 5.26 8.50
N VAL A 55 -5.96 4.20 9.28
CA VAL A 55 -5.98 4.26 10.74
C VAL A 55 -4.61 3.87 11.30
N ALA A 56 -4.15 4.62 12.29
CA ALA A 56 -2.88 4.35 12.96
C ALA A 56 -3.05 3.33 14.10
N SER A 57 -4.25 3.24 14.70
CA SER A 57 -4.52 2.34 15.83
C SER A 57 -5.90 1.68 15.78
N VAL A 58 -6.08 0.62 16.58
CA VAL A 58 -7.39 -0.05 16.76
C VAL A 58 -8.43 0.91 17.35
N GLY A 59 -8.03 1.79 18.28
CA GLY A 59 -8.95 2.77 18.89
C GLY A 59 -9.51 3.77 17.87
N GLU A 60 -8.68 4.22 16.94
CA GLU A 60 -9.11 5.07 15.83
C GLU A 60 -10.04 4.31 14.88
N ALA A 61 -9.72 3.06 14.56
CA ALA A 61 -10.59 2.20 13.74
C ALA A 61 -12.00 2.09 14.33
N MET A 62 -12.10 1.83 15.63
CA MET A 62 -13.39 1.74 16.32
C MET A 62 -14.13 3.08 16.35
N SER A 63 -13.40 4.19 16.43
CA SER A 63 -13.99 5.53 16.48
C SER A 63 -14.57 5.98 15.15
N ILE A 64 -14.04 5.49 14.02
CA ILE A 64 -14.54 5.83 12.68
C ILE A 64 -15.61 4.87 12.14
N LEU A 65 -15.93 3.78 12.86
CA LEU A 65 -16.96 2.82 12.41
C LEU A 65 -18.31 3.48 12.09
N PRO A 66 -18.87 4.38 12.93
CA PRO A 66 -20.15 5.03 12.61
C PRO A 66 -20.09 5.91 11.34
N LEU A 67 -18.91 6.48 11.06
CA LEU A 67 -18.69 7.27 9.85
C LEU A 67 -18.66 6.36 8.62
N ILE A 68 -18.00 5.20 8.71
CA ILE A 68 -17.99 4.20 7.64
C ILE A 68 -19.41 3.71 7.37
N GLU A 69 -20.20 3.41 8.41
CA GLU A 69 -21.61 3.01 8.26
C GLU A 69 -22.42 4.08 7.53
N SER A 70 -22.28 5.35 7.92
CA SER A 70 -22.93 6.47 7.24
C SER A 70 -22.51 6.59 5.76
N CYS A 71 -21.23 6.32 5.47
CA CYS A 71 -20.71 6.32 4.09
C CYS A 71 -21.24 5.15 3.25
N ILE A 72 -21.58 4.01 3.86
CA ILE A 72 -22.12 2.85 3.14
C ILE A 72 -23.55 3.14 2.65
N GLU A 73 -24.32 3.94 3.38
CA GLU A 73 -25.70 4.32 2.99
C GLU A 73 -25.75 5.30 1.80
N GLU A 74 -24.63 5.98 1.51
CA GLU A 74 -24.53 6.96 0.45
C GLU A 74 -24.32 6.30 -0.92
N LYS A 75 -25.33 6.42 -1.80
CA LYS A 75 -25.37 5.80 -3.14
C LYS A 75 -24.26 6.24 -4.11
N LYS A 76 -23.50 7.28 -3.75
CA LYS A 76 -22.39 7.80 -4.56
C LYS A 76 -21.06 7.11 -4.26
N ILE A 77 -20.98 6.32 -3.18
CA ILE A 77 -19.76 5.66 -2.74
C ILE A 77 -19.83 4.22 -3.21
N ASP A 78 -19.03 3.89 -4.22
CA ASP A 78 -18.98 2.53 -4.78
C ASP A 78 -18.14 1.60 -3.91
N LYS A 79 -17.11 2.13 -3.25
CA LYS A 79 -16.18 1.33 -2.47
C LYS A 79 -15.56 2.09 -1.30
N ILE A 80 -15.31 1.36 -0.22
CA ILE A 80 -14.57 1.85 0.94
C ILE A 80 -13.36 0.93 1.17
N LEU A 81 -12.17 1.52 1.23
CA LEU A 81 -10.93 0.84 1.60
C LEU A 81 -10.54 1.28 3.01
N LEU A 82 -10.39 0.33 3.92
CA LEU A 82 -9.83 0.56 5.25
C LEU A 82 -8.45 -0.08 5.33
N THR A 83 -7.44 0.70 5.70
CA THR A 83 -6.07 0.21 5.94
C THR A 83 -5.62 0.59 7.35
N SER A 84 -4.90 -0.32 8.01
CA SER A 84 -4.35 -0.10 9.35
C SER A 84 -2.85 -0.39 9.35
N ILE A 85 -2.08 0.37 10.13
CA ILE A 85 -0.70 0.01 10.46
C ILE A 85 -0.62 -1.00 11.61
N THR A 86 -1.72 -1.16 12.36
CA THR A 86 -1.80 -2.15 13.44
C THR A 86 -2.16 -3.52 12.86
N LEU A 87 -1.45 -4.55 13.32
CA LEU A 87 -1.61 -5.95 12.90
C LEU A 87 -2.94 -6.55 13.35
#